data_AF-A0A969T6T9-F1
#
_entry.id   AF-A0A969T6T9-F1
#
_cell.length_a   1.000
_cell.length_b   1.000
_cell.length_c   1.000
_cell.angle_alpha   90.00
_cell.angle_beta   90.00
_cell.angle_gamma   90.00
#
_symmetry.space_group_name_H-M   'P 1'
#
loop_
_entity.id
_entity.type
_entity.pdbx_description
1 polymer ?
#
loop_
_entity_poly.entity_id
_entity_poly.type
_entity_poly.pdbx_seq_one_letter_code
_entity_poly.pdbx_strand_id
1 'polypeptide(L)'
;MVDTEPGLHLFNAPPAIPITLTQISDNLDAQTVAGSTCIGGGLLAAFDEFEQAHVDSGTIILFSDGMQNTQPSVDPITMVIDNYGSSTPAADFSGFAAPFGLAQDTKFKIHTISIGDLTLASLMEDIKDANTNSNFIGTNQAVTSLTDFTITLNDMFDNLLVADFGPFSPAITDKKMNVISGNAITDTFTVNNSADRILIKVVGDNIARKVKVEIEKDGKSFSNFVKYNGSFIQFFTKKDTVEALGATIGGNWMVRVSGEKGTRFAATCIIDDEYIDYNCSLANQKPEPGDVLNLKLSVKAAGQPFVGLTLAKAWVLKPGQDINDLFANASVPSYKFQKTGKMNQVILQDKTSMKN
;
A
#
# COMPACT_ATOMS: atom_id res chain seq x y z
N MET A 1 5.63 49.04 0.40
CA MET A 1 4.45 48.19 0.22
C MET A 1 4.72 47.40 -1.04
N VAL A 2 5.15 46.15 -0.88
CA VAL A 2 5.34 45.23 -2.01
C VAL A 2 4.13 44.33 -1.95
N ASP A 3 3.24 44.46 -2.92
CA ASP A 3 2.19 43.49 -3.20
C ASP A 3 2.86 42.16 -3.52
N THR A 4 2.73 41.18 -2.63
CA THR A 4 2.92 39.78 -2.96
C THR A 4 1.53 39.23 -3.22
N GLU A 5 1.18 39.04 -4.50
CA GLU A 5 -0.03 38.34 -4.88
C GLU A 5 -0.06 36.93 -4.25
N PRO A 6 -1.24 36.41 -3.88
CA PRO A 6 -1.39 35.04 -3.39
C PRO A 6 -1.27 34.07 -4.59
N GLY A 7 -0.05 33.88 -5.05
CA GLY A 7 0.28 32.85 -6.03
C GLY A 7 0.21 31.48 -5.35
N LEU A 8 -0.42 30.53 -6.04
CA LEU A 8 -0.35 29.10 -5.72
C LEU A 8 1.14 28.74 -5.58
N HIS A 9 1.61 28.45 -4.36
CA HIS A 9 2.96 27.91 -4.18
C HIS A 9 2.96 26.46 -4.63
N LEU A 10 3.09 26.27 -5.95
CA LEU A 10 3.54 25.04 -6.56
C LEU A 10 4.84 24.62 -5.86
N PHE A 11 5.06 23.31 -5.69
CA PHE A 11 6.39 22.82 -5.38
C PHE A 11 7.32 23.38 -6.46
N ASN A 12 8.11 24.40 -6.13
CA ASN A 12 9.07 24.99 -7.05
C ASN A 12 10.13 23.94 -7.31
N ALA A 13 9.98 23.24 -8.43
CA ALA A 13 10.88 22.22 -8.96
C ALA A 13 11.02 20.96 -8.07
N PRO A 14 11.34 19.81 -8.68
CA PRO A 14 11.70 18.61 -7.95
C PRO A 14 12.93 18.96 -7.12
N PRO A 15 12.89 18.81 -5.79
CA PRO A 15 14.04 19.11 -4.97
C PRO A 15 15.16 18.16 -5.40
N ALA A 16 16.35 18.69 -5.70
CA ALA A 16 17.53 17.89 -6.08
C ALA A 16 17.97 16.87 -5.01
N ILE A 17 17.30 16.89 -3.85
CA ILE A 17 17.49 16.07 -2.67
C ILE A 17 16.09 15.62 -2.20
N PRO A 18 15.89 14.37 -1.75
CA PRO A 18 14.62 13.97 -1.15
C PRO A 18 14.18 14.96 -0.07
N ILE A 19 13.03 15.60 -0.27
CA ILE A 19 12.41 16.45 0.75
C ILE A 19 12.09 15.61 1.99
N THR A 20 12.43 16.15 3.14
CA THR A 20 12.11 15.52 4.42
C THR A 20 10.61 15.66 4.71
N LEU A 21 10.06 14.72 5.49
CA LEU A 21 8.67 14.84 5.98
C LEU A 21 8.42 16.16 6.71
N THR A 22 9.41 16.67 7.44
CA THR A 22 9.32 17.97 8.12
C THR A 22 9.13 19.11 7.13
N GLN A 23 9.89 19.14 6.03
CA GLN A 23 9.74 20.17 5.00
C GLN A 23 8.37 20.09 4.31
N ILE A 24 7.83 18.89 4.11
CA ILE A 24 6.48 18.70 3.57
C ILE A 24 5.44 19.26 4.55
N SER A 25 5.54 18.89 5.84
CA SER A 25 4.62 19.39 6.87
C SER A 25 4.68 20.91 7.04
N ASP A 26 5.88 21.48 7.14
CA ASP A 26 6.06 22.93 7.28
C ASP A 26 5.48 23.70 6.07
N ASN A 27 5.62 23.14 4.86
CA ASN A 27 5.03 23.73 3.66
C ASN A 27 3.50 23.65 3.69
N LEU A 28 2.93 22.49 4.02
CA LEU A 28 1.47 22.31 4.13
C LEU A 28 0.87 23.24 5.19
N ASP A 29 1.52 23.37 6.35
CA ASP A 29 1.08 24.26 7.44
C ASP A 29 1.16 25.74 7.07
N ALA A 30 2.03 26.10 6.12
CA ALA A 30 2.18 27.47 5.62
C ALA A 30 1.17 27.84 4.51
N GLN A 31 0.44 26.87 3.94
CA GLN A 31 -0.54 27.15 2.89
C GLN A 31 -1.72 27.94 3.44
N THR A 32 -2.22 28.90 2.65
CA THR A 32 -3.41 29.68 2.99
C THR A 32 -4.50 29.45 1.95
N VAL A 33 -5.76 29.46 2.41
CA VAL A 33 -6.91 29.25 1.52
C VAL A 33 -7.05 30.44 0.58
N ALA A 34 -7.06 30.19 -0.73
CA ALA A 34 -7.44 31.16 -1.75
C ALA A 34 -8.94 30.98 -2.10
N GLY A 35 -9.58 32.05 -2.61
CA GLY A 35 -11.02 32.04 -2.92
C GLY A 35 -11.41 31.31 -4.20
N SER A 36 -10.47 30.65 -4.87
CA SER A 36 -10.69 30.05 -6.20
C SER A 36 -10.04 28.66 -6.32
N THR A 37 -10.70 27.79 -7.07
CA THR A 37 -10.32 26.37 -7.24
C THR A 37 -10.04 26.11 -8.72
N CYS A 38 -8.78 25.77 -9.04
CA CYS A 38 -8.31 25.48 -10.39
C CYS A 38 -7.79 24.02 -10.46
N ILE A 39 -8.70 23.05 -10.60
CA ILE A 39 -8.35 21.62 -10.59
C ILE A 39 -7.47 21.27 -11.80
N GLY A 40 -7.86 21.74 -13.00
CA GLY A 40 -7.09 21.50 -14.22
C GLY A 40 -5.68 22.06 -14.13
N GLY A 41 -5.51 23.27 -13.59
CA GLY A 41 -4.20 23.88 -13.36
C GLY A 41 -3.32 23.07 -12.39
N GLY A 42 -3.90 22.61 -11.27
CA GLY A 42 -3.17 21.76 -10.32
C GLY A 42 -2.69 20.44 -10.92
N LEU A 43 -3.53 19.80 -11.75
CA LEU A 43 -3.15 18.56 -12.46
C LEU A 43 -2.04 18.83 -13.49
N LEU A 44 -2.17 19.88 -14.29
CA LEU A 44 -1.16 20.27 -15.26
C LEU A 44 0.19 20.53 -14.60
N ALA A 45 0.21 21.28 -13.49
CA ALA A 45 1.44 21.53 -12.76
C ALA A 45 2.10 20.24 -12.22
N ALA A 46 1.30 19.26 -11.77
CA ALA A 46 1.82 17.97 -11.34
C ALA A 46 2.44 17.17 -12.50
N PHE A 47 1.83 17.18 -13.68
CA PHE A 47 2.40 16.55 -14.88
C PHE A 47 3.72 17.20 -15.30
N ASP A 48 3.78 18.54 -15.30
CA ASP A 48 5.00 19.29 -15.60
C ASP A 48 6.14 18.95 -14.64
N GLU A 49 5.84 18.81 -13.35
CA GLU A 49 6.84 18.40 -12.37
C GLU A 49 7.40 16.99 -12.68
N PHE A 50 6.56 16.05 -13.13
CA PHE A 50 7.04 14.75 -13.59
C PHE A 50 7.87 14.83 -14.87
N GLU A 51 7.46 15.67 -15.83
CA GLU A 51 8.19 15.85 -17.09
C GLU A 51 9.56 16.49 -16.86
N GLN A 52 9.61 17.55 -16.04
CA GLN A 52 10.85 18.24 -15.64
C GLN A 52 11.79 17.34 -14.84
N ALA A 53 11.23 16.48 -13.98
CA ALA A 53 12.00 15.47 -13.25
C ALA A 53 12.41 14.26 -14.12
N HIS A 54 11.97 14.20 -15.38
CA HIS A 54 12.18 13.06 -16.28
C HIS A 54 11.72 11.73 -15.65
N VAL A 55 10.57 11.74 -15.00
CA VAL A 55 10.00 10.54 -14.38
C VAL A 55 9.13 9.81 -15.39
N ASP A 56 9.44 8.54 -15.64
CA ASP A 56 8.72 7.70 -16.62
C ASP A 56 7.30 7.30 -16.16
N SER A 57 6.99 7.44 -14.87
CA SER A 57 5.69 7.16 -14.26
C SER A 57 5.55 7.77 -12.87
N GLY A 58 4.37 8.21 -12.47
CA GLY A 58 4.16 8.83 -11.16
C GLY A 58 2.73 8.68 -10.64
N THR A 59 2.54 8.97 -9.34
CA THR A 59 1.23 9.01 -8.69
C THR A 59 0.91 10.43 -8.26
N ILE A 60 -0.28 10.90 -8.63
CA ILE A 60 -0.91 12.14 -8.19
C ILE A 60 -2.00 11.79 -7.19
N ILE A 61 -2.04 12.46 -6.04
CA ILE A 61 -3.15 12.40 -5.10
C ILE A 61 -3.78 13.79 -5.02
N LEU A 62 -4.98 13.93 -5.55
CA LEU A 62 -5.72 15.19 -5.65
C LEU A 62 -6.73 15.30 -4.52
N PHE A 63 -6.60 16.34 -3.69
CA PHE A 63 -7.57 16.72 -2.68
C PHE A 63 -8.38 17.92 -3.16
N SER A 64 -9.70 17.89 -3.02
CA SER A 64 -10.54 19.08 -3.20
C SER A 64 -11.76 19.05 -2.28
N ASP A 65 -12.17 20.21 -1.79
CA ASP A 65 -13.43 20.45 -1.08
C ASP A 65 -14.42 21.33 -1.87
N GLY A 66 -13.99 21.87 -3.02
CA GLY A 66 -14.77 22.78 -3.86
C GLY A 66 -14.78 22.39 -5.33
N MET A 67 -15.84 22.80 -6.03
CA MET A 67 -15.89 22.71 -7.48
C MET A 67 -14.87 23.65 -8.12
N GLN A 68 -14.24 23.21 -9.21
CA GLN A 68 -13.43 24.10 -10.03
C GLN A 68 -14.25 25.32 -10.49
N ASN A 69 -13.67 26.50 -10.35
CA ASN A 69 -14.30 27.78 -10.73
C ASN A 69 -13.33 28.74 -11.43
N THR A 70 -12.08 28.31 -11.62
CA THR A 70 -11.02 29.04 -12.34
C THR A 70 -10.40 28.15 -13.41
N GLN A 71 -9.99 28.75 -14.53
CA GLN A 71 -9.33 28.10 -15.64
C GLN A 71 -7.80 27.98 -15.41
N PRO A 72 -7.12 26.97 -15.99
CA PRO A 72 -7.69 25.89 -16.81
C PRO A 72 -8.49 24.87 -15.99
N SER A 73 -9.59 24.39 -16.58
CA SER A 73 -10.57 23.51 -15.94
C SER A 73 -10.63 22.15 -16.64
N VAL A 74 -11.02 21.12 -15.91
CA VAL A 74 -11.32 19.79 -16.44
C VAL A 74 -12.74 19.79 -16.99
N ASP A 75 -12.94 19.56 -18.27
CA ASP A 75 -14.28 19.26 -18.78
C ASP A 75 -14.69 17.85 -18.30
N PRO A 76 -15.73 17.70 -17.46
CA PRO A 76 -16.15 16.40 -16.93
C PRO A 76 -16.70 15.46 -18.02
N ILE A 77 -17.10 15.99 -19.18
CA ILE A 77 -17.67 15.18 -20.27
C ILE A 77 -16.55 14.68 -21.19
N THR A 78 -15.64 15.57 -21.57
CA THR A 78 -14.58 15.24 -22.55
C THR A 78 -13.28 14.78 -21.89
N MET A 79 -13.15 14.96 -20.58
CA MET A 79 -11.92 14.68 -19.80
C MET A 79 -10.71 15.42 -20.36
N VAL A 80 -10.94 16.62 -20.87
CA VAL A 80 -9.94 17.52 -21.40
C VAL A 80 -9.74 18.68 -20.43
N ILE A 81 -8.48 18.94 -20.08
CA ILE A 81 -8.09 20.19 -19.43
C ILE A 81 -7.95 21.26 -20.51
N ASP A 82 -8.81 22.27 -20.45
CA ASP A 82 -8.81 23.39 -21.39
C ASP A 82 -9.25 24.70 -20.70
N ASN A 83 -9.06 25.83 -21.39
CA ASN A 83 -9.47 27.16 -20.97
C ASN A 83 -10.93 27.47 -21.38
N TYR A 84 -11.86 26.55 -21.13
CA TYR A 84 -13.23 26.66 -21.65
C TYR A 84 -13.93 27.94 -21.11
N GLY A 85 -14.16 28.92 -21.99
CA GLY A 85 -14.98 30.11 -21.69
C GLY A 85 -14.27 31.39 -21.23
N SER A 86 -12.93 31.48 -21.28
CA SER A 86 -12.17 32.70 -21.01
C SER A 86 -11.00 32.86 -22.00
N SER A 87 -10.84 34.05 -22.58
CA SER A 87 -9.79 34.35 -23.57
C SER A 87 -8.40 34.61 -22.97
N THR A 88 -8.24 34.49 -21.66
CA THR A 88 -6.96 34.69 -20.98
C THR A 88 -6.69 33.53 -20.03
N PRO A 89 -5.66 32.70 -20.31
CA PRO A 89 -5.09 31.81 -19.31
C PRO A 89 -4.77 32.61 -18.05
N ALA A 90 -4.97 32.05 -16.86
CA ALA A 90 -4.37 32.63 -15.66
C ALA A 90 -2.85 32.77 -15.91
N ALA A 91 -2.27 33.93 -15.56
CA ALA A 91 -0.96 34.36 -16.03
C ALA A 91 0.18 33.36 -15.67
N ASP A 92 -0.04 32.58 -14.63
CA ASP A 92 0.77 31.50 -14.08
C ASP A 92 0.72 30.18 -14.90
N PHE A 93 -0.24 30.00 -15.81
CA PHE A 93 -0.38 28.79 -16.65
C PHE A 93 -0.07 29.01 -18.14
N SER A 94 0.59 30.13 -18.47
CA SER A 94 0.94 30.50 -19.86
C SER A 94 1.93 29.56 -20.57
N GLY A 95 2.49 28.56 -19.86
CA GLY A 95 3.39 27.54 -20.39
C GLY A 95 2.71 26.27 -20.95
N PHE A 96 1.42 26.07 -20.70
CA PHE A 96 0.72 24.84 -21.09
C PHE A 96 0.00 24.96 -22.44
N ALA A 97 0.24 24.00 -23.32
CA ALA A 97 -0.56 23.82 -24.52
C ALA A 97 -1.89 23.13 -24.16
N ALA A 98 -2.86 23.89 -23.66
CA ALA A 98 -4.26 23.45 -23.68
C ALA A 98 -4.70 23.27 -25.15
N PRO A 99 -5.47 22.21 -25.50
CA PRO A 99 -6.08 21.22 -24.62
C PRO A 99 -5.15 20.04 -24.24
N PHE A 100 -5.23 19.58 -22.99
CA PHE A 100 -4.56 18.36 -22.50
C PHE A 100 -5.58 17.28 -22.16
N GLY A 101 -5.50 16.12 -22.82
CA GLY A 101 -6.43 15.00 -22.58
C GLY A 101 -5.99 14.14 -21.41
N LEU A 102 -6.74 14.13 -20.31
CA LEU A 102 -6.47 13.28 -19.15
C LEU A 102 -6.52 11.79 -19.51
N ALA A 103 -7.27 11.43 -20.55
CA ALA A 103 -7.43 10.06 -21.03
C ALA A 103 -6.36 9.54 -22.00
N GLN A 104 -5.30 10.32 -22.27
CA GLN A 104 -4.25 9.93 -23.22
C GLN A 104 -2.91 9.55 -22.58
N ASP A 105 -2.64 9.98 -21.35
CA ASP A 105 -1.41 9.66 -20.64
C ASP A 105 -1.55 8.53 -19.60
N THR A 106 -1.23 7.30 -20.01
CA THR A 106 -1.30 6.10 -19.16
C THR A 106 -0.10 5.94 -18.22
N LYS A 107 0.87 6.87 -18.23
CA LYS A 107 2.10 6.75 -17.43
C LYS A 107 1.91 7.19 -15.99
N PHE A 108 0.89 8.00 -15.72
CA PHE A 108 0.64 8.57 -14.39
C PHE A 108 -0.66 8.04 -13.81
N LYS A 109 -0.71 7.90 -12.49
CA LYS A 109 -1.89 7.47 -11.73
C LYS A 109 -2.49 8.66 -10.99
N ILE A 110 -3.81 8.85 -10.99
CA ILE A 110 -4.49 9.96 -10.32
C ILE A 110 -5.51 9.37 -9.34
N HIS A 111 -5.30 9.66 -8.07
CA HIS A 111 -6.26 9.32 -7.02
C HIS A 111 -6.92 10.58 -6.51
N THR A 112 -8.24 10.56 -6.45
CA THR A 112 -9.02 11.75 -6.10
C THR A 112 -9.69 11.59 -4.74
N ILE A 113 -9.63 12.63 -3.92
CA ILE A 113 -10.27 12.71 -2.60
C ILE A 113 -11.12 13.97 -2.55
N SER A 114 -12.44 13.80 -2.69
CA SER A 114 -13.43 14.88 -2.57
C SER A 114 -13.93 15.03 -1.13
N ILE A 115 -14.07 16.26 -0.66
CA ILE A 115 -14.58 16.58 0.68
C ILE A 115 -15.85 17.43 0.53
N GLY A 116 -17.00 16.94 1.00
CA GLY A 116 -18.23 17.74 1.12
C GLY A 116 -19.27 17.54 0.00
N ASP A 117 -19.00 18.01 -1.23
CA ASP A 117 -20.01 18.16 -2.30
C ASP A 117 -20.15 16.91 -3.20
N LEU A 118 -21.39 16.49 -3.50
CA LEU A 118 -21.70 15.36 -4.39
C LEU A 118 -21.40 15.64 -5.88
N THR A 119 -21.56 16.89 -6.32
CA THR A 119 -21.21 17.29 -7.69
C THR A 119 -19.70 17.27 -7.91
N LEU A 120 -18.94 17.62 -6.87
CA LEU A 120 -17.50 17.45 -6.83
C LEU A 120 -17.11 15.98 -6.87
N ALA A 121 -17.80 15.13 -6.12
CA ALA A 121 -17.53 13.69 -6.14
C ALA A 121 -17.69 13.09 -7.56
N SER A 122 -18.69 13.55 -8.33
CA SER A 122 -18.89 13.10 -9.72
C SER A 122 -17.74 13.53 -10.63
N LEU A 123 -17.34 14.81 -10.58
CA LEU A 123 -16.17 15.31 -11.34
C LEU A 123 -14.88 14.53 -10.98
N MET A 124 -14.69 14.25 -9.69
CA MET A 124 -13.53 13.52 -9.20
C MET A 124 -13.54 12.05 -9.65
N GLU A 125 -14.71 11.41 -9.72
CA GLU A 125 -14.89 10.08 -10.29
C GLU A 125 -14.55 10.04 -11.78
N ASP A 126 -15.00 11.04 -12.55
CA ASP A 126 -14.65 11.16 -13.97
C ASP A 126 -13.13 11.31 -14.15
N ILE A 127 -12.47 12.16 -13.34
CA ILE A 127 -11.00 12.35 -13.35
C ILE A 127 -10.26 11.04 -13.04
N LYS A 128 -10.74 10.30 -12.04
CA LYS A 128 -10.15 9.02 -11.63
C LYS A 128 -10.09 8.05 -12.82
N ASP A 129 -11.21 7.90 -13.52
CA ASP A 129 -11.36 6.94 -14.61
C ASP A 129 -10.69 7.38 -15.91
N ALA A 130 -10.21 8.63 -16.00
CA ALA A 130 -9.56 9.15 -17.19
C ALA A 130 -8.37 8.27 -17.61
N ASN A 131 -7.54 7.77 -16.68
CA ASN A 131 -6.42 6.88 -17.05
C ASN A 131 -5.89 5.93 -15.96
N THR A 132 -6.53 5.87 -14.78
CA THR A 132 -5.84 5.41 -13.57
C THR A 132 -6.77 4.66 -12.61
N ASN A 133 -6.31 3.54 -12.03
CA ASN A 133 -7.15 2.70 -11.17
C ASN A 133 -6.77 2.83 -9.69
N SER A 134 -7.63 3.49 -8.88
CA SER A 134 -8.24 2.90 -7.66
C SER A 134 -9.30 3.85 -7.05
N ASN A 135 -10.27 3.31 -6.30
CA ASN A 135 -11.59 3.89 -6.01
C ASN A 135 -11.76 4.36 -4.55
N PHE A 136 -12.30 5.57 -4.36
CA PHE A 136 -13.26 5.84 -3.28
C PHE A 136 -14.36 6.75 -3.83
N ILE A 137 -15.54 6.14 -4.04
CA ILE A 137 -16.80 6.85 -4.13
C ILE A 137 -16.95 7.54 -2.78
N GLY A 138 -16.83 8.87 -2.76
CA GLY A 138 -17.26 9.68 -1.62
C GLY A 138 -18.61 9.14 -1.22
N THR A 139 -18.68 8.41 -0.10
CA THR A 139 -19.95 7.82 0.32
C THR A 139 -20.96 8.95 0.33
N ASN A 140 -22.20 8.67 -0.09
CA ASN A 140 -23.32 9.63 -0.18
C ASN A 140 -23.67 10.32 1.17
N GLN A 141 -22.77 10.31 2.14
CA GLN A 141 -22.85 10.95 3.43
C GLN A 141 -21.69 11.93 3.55
N ALA A 142 -22.02 13.22 3.55
CA ALA A 142 -21.11 14.24 4.06
C ALA A 142 -20.49 13.72 5.36
N VAL A 143 -19.16 13.82 5.48
CA VAL A 143 -18.50 13.34 6.69
C VAL A 143 -18.91 14.25 7.84
N THR A 144 -19.90 13.82 8.62
CA THR A 144 -20.55 14.64 9.66
C THR A 144 -19.75 14.74 10.95
N SER A 145 -18.60 14.05 11.04
CA SER A 145 -17.72 14.05 12.20
C SER A 145 -16.24 14.08 11.80
N LEU A 146 -15.45 14.97 12.44
CA LEU A 146 -13.99 15.03 12.28
C LEU A 146 -13.29 13.68 12.60
N THR A 147 -13.88 12.89 13.50
CA THR A 147 -13.38 11.55 13.84
C THR A 147 -13.56 10.58 12.67
N ASP A 148 -14.76 10.56 12.08
CA ASP A 148 -15.05 9.74 10.91
C ASP A 148 -14.21 10.21 9.71
N PHE A 149 -13.98 11.51 9.57
CA PHE A 149 -13.09 12.08 8.57
C PHE A 149 -11.66 11.58 8.72
N THR A 150 -11.10 11.67 9.94
CA THR A 150 -9.73 11.22 10.20
C THR A 150 -9.53 9.73 9.93
N ILE A 151 -10.49 8.90 10.36
CA ILE A 151 -10.44 7.44 10.16
C ILE A 151 -10.60 7.10 8.67
N THR A 152 -11.59 7.71 7.99
CA THR A 152 -11.86 7.46 6.57
C THR A 152 -10.70 7.92 5.70
N LEU A 153 -10.15 9.11 5.95
CA LEU A 153 -9.01 9.63 5.20
C LEU A 153 -7.79 8.71 5.32
N ASN A 154 -7.47 8.23 6.53
CA ASN A 154 -6.37 7.28 6.72
C ASN A 154 -6.65 5.94 6.02
N ASP A 155 -7.89 5.46 6.03
CA ASP A 155 -8.28 4.27 5.27
C ASP A 155 -8.03 4.43 3.77
N MET A 156 -8.41 5.58 3.23
CA MET A 156 -8.22 5.90 1.82
C MET A 156 -6.74 5.89 1.46
N PHE A 157 -5.89 6.53 2.27
CA PHE A 157 -4.44 6.50 2.08
C PHE A 157 -3.85 5.10 2.18
N ASP A 158 -4.29 4.29 3.15
CA ASP A 158 -3.81 2.92 3.33
C ASP A 158 -4.13 2.05 2.11
N ASN A 159 -5.37 2.12 1.63
CA ASN A 159 -5.80 1.36 0.47
C ASN A 159 -5.14 1.86 -0.82
N LEU A 160 -4.91 3.17 -0.96
CA LEU A 160 -4.17 3.77 -2.07
C LEU A 160 -2.72 3.26 -2.10
N LEU A 161 -2.04 3.25 -0.95
CA LEU A 161 -0.68 2.73 -0.84
C LEU A 161 -0.63 1.27 -1.34
N VAL A 162 -1.51 0.40 -0.83
CA VAL A 162 -1.55 -1.00 -1.28
C VAL A 162 -1.90 -1.13 -2.76
N ALA A 163 -2.85 -0.36 -3.26
CA ALA A 163 -3.24 -0.40 -4.67
C ALA A 163 -2.10 0.01 -5.61
N ASP A 164 -1.29 1.00 -5.21
CA ASP A 164 -0.23 1.53 -6.06
C ASP A 164 1.04 0.70 -6.06
N PHE A 165 1.41 0.11 -4.92
CA PHE A 165 2.51 -0.85 -4.83
C PHE A 165 2.13 -2.24 -5.37
N GLY A 166 0.83 -2.48 -5.63
CA GLY A 166 0.32 -3.67 -6.30
C GLY A 166 0.36 -4.90 -5.38
N PRO A 167 0.48 -6.13 -5.93
CA PRO A 167 0.60 -7.34 -5.11
C PRO A 167 1.97 -7.45 -4.41
N PHE A 168 2.86 -6.48 -4.59
CA PHE A 168 4.14 -6.39 -3.91
C PHE A 168 4.01 -5.44 -2.72
N SER A 169 4.78 -5.72 -1.68
CA SER A 169 4.94 -4.88 -0.48
C SER A 169 4.82 -3.36 -0.73
N PRO A 170 4.13 -2.61 0.14
CA PRO A 170 3.51 -3.05 1.39
C PRO A 170 2.11 -3.67 1.21
N ALA A 171 1.75 -4.64 2.06
CA ALA A 171 0.43 -5.26 2.12
C ALA A 171 -0.27 -4.97 3.45
N ILE A 172 -1.58 -4.70 3.42
CA ILE A 172 -2.40 -4.66 4.64
C ILE A 172 -2.77 -6.10 5.01
N THR A 173 -2.39 -6.54 6.21
CA THR A 173 -2.78 -7.88 6.69
C THR A 173 -4.19 -7.88 7.24
N ASP A 174 -4.56 -6.84 7.98
CA ASP A 174 -5.86 -6.69 8.59
C ASP A 174 -6.07 -5.24 9.04
N LYS A 175 -7.33 -4.84 9.16
CA LYS A 175 -7.77 -3.54 9.65
C LYS A 175 -8.96 -3.72 10.58
N LYS A 176 -8.89 -3.10 11.75
CA LYS A 176 -9.92 -3.20 12.78
C LYS A 176 -10.42 -1.84 13.19
N MET A 177 -11.74 -1.67 13.15
CA MET A 177 -12.42 -0.47 13.64
C MET A 177 -13.08 -0.80 14.97
N ASN A 178 -12.75 -0.03 16.00
CA ASN A 178 -13.14 -0.32 17.37
C ASN A 178 -13.59 0.94 18.12
N VAL A 179 -14.32 0.71 19.20
CA VAL A 179 -14.70 1.74 20.19
C VAL A 179 -14.31 1.23 21.56
N ILE A 180 -13.61 2.04 22.36
CA ILE A 180 -13.24 1.66 23.73
C ILE A 180 -14.52 1.59 24.57
N SER A 181 -15.01 0.37 24.82
CA SER A 181 -16.26 0.15 25.59
C SER A 181 -16.01 -0.05 27.09
N GLY A 182 -14.78 -0.40 27.48
CA GLY A 182 -14.32 -0.61 28.85
C GLY A 182 -12.94 0.02 29.10
N ASN A 183 -12.02 -0.70 29.75
CA ASN A 183 -10.68 -0.18 30.05
C ASN A 183 -9.69 -0.32 28.89
N ALA A 184 -9.85 -1.34 28.05
CA ALA A 184 -8.99 -1.60 26.91
C ALA A 184 -9.69 -2.49 25.87
N ILE A 185 -9.25 -2.39 24.62
CA ILE A 185 -9.52 -3.33 23.53
C ILE A 185 -8.20 -4.00 23.17
N THR A 186 -8.22 -5.29 22.87
CA THR A 186 -7.05 -6.04 22.38
C THR A 186 -7.35 -6.63 21.03
N ASP A 187 -6.56 -6.24 20.05
CA ASP A 187 -6.63 -6.68 18.67
C ASP A 187 -5.44 -7.59 18.36
N THR A 188 -5.68 -8.68 17.64
CA THR A 188 -4.60 -9.55 17.13
C THR A 188 -4.43 -9.42 15.63
N PHE A 189 -3.21 -9.16 15.18
CA PHE A 189 -2.82 -9.13 13.77
C PHE A 189 -1.93 -10.33 13.45
N THR A 190 -2.28 -11.12 12.44
CA THR A 190 -1.47 -12.27 12.01
C THR A 190 -0.57 -11.86 10.85
N VAL A 191 0.73 -12.07 11.02
CA VAL A 191 1.78 -11.67 10.07
C VAL A 191 2.52 -12.90 9.55
N ASN A 192 2.90 -12.90 8.28
CA ASN A 192 3.69 -13.98 7.69
C ASN A 192 5.13 -13.98 8.20
N ASN A 193 5.75 -15.16 8.30
CA ASN A 193 7.17 -15.27 8.70
C ASN A 193 8.15 -14.69 7.66
N SER A 194 7.69 -14.49 6.41
CA SER A 194 8.43 -13.85 5.32
C SER A 194 8.45 -12.33 5.40
N ALA A 195 7.63 -11.71 6.27
CA ALA A 195 7.63 -10.27 6.42
C ALA A 195 8.99 -9.76 6.92
N ASP A 196 9.50 -8.70 6.29
CA ASP A 196 10.73 -8.03 6.68
C ASP A 196 10.47 -6.86 7.62
N ARG A 197 9.29 -6.24 7.49
CA ARG A 197 8.90 -5.06 8.27
C ARG A 197 7.43 -5.12 8.62
N ILE A 198 7.09 -4.49 9.74
CA ILE A 198 5.73 -4.32 10.20
C ILE A 198 5.53 -2.87 10.63
N LEU A 199 4.43 -2.29 10.17
CA LEU A 199 3.88 -1.01 10.59
C LEU A 199 2.49 -1.26 11.15
N ILE A 200 2.29 -0.94 12.43
CA ILE A 200 0.96 -0.91 13.04
C ILE A 200 0.63 0.56 13.30
N LYS A 201 -0.46 1.06 12.71
CA LYS A 201 -0.99 2.39 13.01
C LYS A 201 -2.28 2.30 13.79
N VAL A 202 -2.50 3.28 14.67
CA VAL A 202 -3.76 3.51 15.35
C VAL A 202 -4.16 4.97 15.12
N VAL A 203 -5.32 5.17 14.51
CA VAL A 203 -5.82 6.48 14.06
C VAL A 203 -7.19 6.77 14.66
N GLY A 204 -7.44 8.04 14.95
CA GLY A 204 -8.69 8.54 15.52
C GLY A 204 -8.57 10.00 15.92
N ASP A 205 -9.68 10.64 16.26
CA ASP A 205 -9.67 12.05 16.67
C ASP A 205 -8.90 12.26 17.98
N ASN A 206 -7.83 13.05 17.91
CA ASN A 206 -6.93 13.36 19.02
C ASN A 206 -6.42 12.10 19.75
N ILE A 207 -6.28 10.99 19.00
CA ILE A 207 -6.10 9.66 19.57
C ILE A 207 -4.84 9.58 20.46
N ALA A 208 -3.75 10.23 20.07
CA ALA A 208 -2.48 10.19 20.82
C ALA A 208 -2.57 10.84 22.21
N ARG A 209 -3.58 11.69 22.45
CA ARG A 209 -3.85 12.30 23.76
C ARG A 209 -4.83 11.48 24.60
N LYS A 210 -5.65 10.64 23.96
CA LYS A 210 -6.77 9.92 24.59
C LYS A 210 -6.46 8.47 24.93
N VAL A 211 -5.48 7.87 24.24
CA VAL A 211 -5.22 6.42 24.38
C VAL A 211 -3.74 6.11 24.54
N LYS A 212 -3.48 4.98 25.19
CA LYS A 212 -2.21 4.29 25.29
C LYS A 212 -2.27 3.02 24.45
N VAL A 213 -1.26 2.81 23.62
CA VAL A 213 -1.07 1.60 22.81
C VAL A 213 0.08 0.78 23.39
N GLU A 214 -0.20 -0.50 23.60
CA GLU A 214 0.77 -1.50 24.02
C GLU A 214 0.84 -2.58 22.94
N ILE A 215 2.05 -3.03 22.62
CA ILE A 215 2.28 -4.04 21.60
C ILE A 215 3.05 -5.19 22.22
N GLU A 216 2.57 -6.41 21.98
CA GLU A 216 3.17 -7.64 22.46
C GLU A 216 3.31 -8.65 21.33
N LYS A 217 4.44 -9.36 21.32
CA LYS A 217 4.72 -10.49 20.44
C LYS A 217 5.50 -11.55 21.21
N ASP A 218 5.05 -12.80 21.16
CA ASP A 218 5.69 -13.95 21.81
C ASP A 218 6.00 -13.72 23.31
N GLY A 219 5.10 -13.05 24.04
CA GLY A 219 5.29 -12.70 25.46
C GLY A 219 6.30 -11.58 25.70
N LYS A 220 6.80 -10.92 24.65
CA LYS A 220 7.72 -9.77 24.72
C LYS A 220 6.97 -8.48 24.41
N SER A 221 7.22 -7.45 25.20
CA SER A 221 6.65 -6.12 24.94
C SER A 221 7.50 -5.35 23.94
N PHE A 222 6.84 -4.79 22.94
CA PHE A 222 7.37 -3.88 21.94
C PHE A 222 6.82 -2.45 22.09
N SER A 223 6.13 -2.17 23.20
CA SER A 223 5.50 -0.88 23.46
C SER A 223 6.48 0.31 23.44
N ASN A 224 7.77 0.08 23.69
CA ASN A 224 8.80 1.12 23.64
C ASN A 224 9.09 1.66 22.24
N PHE A 225 8.68 0.93 21.19
CA PHE A 225 8.83 1.36 19.80
C PHE A 225 7.60 2.14 19.29
N VAL A 226 6.57 2.30 20.13
CA VAL A 226 5.37 3.06 19.80
C VAL A 226 5.68 4.55 19.86
N LYS A 227 5.35 5.26 18.78
CA LYS A 227 5.48 6.72 18.66
C LYS A 227 4.09 7.35 18.66
N TYR A 228 3.95 8.42 19.44
CA TYR A 228 2.71 9.16 19.61
C TYR A 228 2.84 10.51 18.89
N ASN A 229 2.07 10.70 17.82
CA ASN A 229 2.11 11.88 16.97
C ASN A 229 0.72 12.50 16.87
N GLY A 230 0.29 13.26 17.88
CA GLY A 230 -0.95 14.06 17.87
C GLY A 230 -2.22 13.32 17.41
N SER A 231 -2.44 13.26 16.11
CA SER A 231 -3.58 12.65 15.42
C SER A 231 -3.40 11.15 15.08
N PHE A 232 -2.20 10.58 15.25
CA PHE A 232 -1.94 9.16 15.03
C PHE A 232 -0.90 8.58 15.99
N ILE A 233 -1.00 7.27 16.21
CA ILE A 233 -0.02 6.48 16.96
C ILE A 233 0.53 5.44 15.99
N GLN A 234 1.84 5.27 15.95
CA GLN A 234 2.48 4.31 15.04
C GLN A 234 3.51 3.46 15.76
N PHE A 235 3.62 2.22 15.32
CA PHE A 235 4.69 1.30 15.67
C PHE A 235 5.30 0.80 14.37
N PHE A 236 6.62 0.90 14.25
CA PHE A 236 7.35 0.40 13.11
C PHE A 236 8.56 -0.38 13.60
N THR A 237 8.74 -1.60 13.08
CA THR A 237 9.93 -2.39 13.36
C THR A 237 10.33 -3.25 12.17
N LYS A 238 11.57 -3.73 12.21
CA LYS A 238 12.16 -4.64 11.22
C LYS A 238 12.40 -6.01 11.84
N LYS A 239 12.43 -7.05 11.02
CA LYS A 239 12.69 -8.44 11.41
C LYS A 239 13.86 -8.58 12.38
N ASP A 240 15.03 -8.05 12.03
CA ASP A 240 16.24 -8.13 12.87
C ASP A 240 16.03 -7.54 14.27
N THR A 241 15.22 -6.49 14.40
CA THR A 241 14.92 -5.86 15.70
C THR A 241 14.03 -6.75 16.56
N VAL A 242 13.08 -7.46 15.93
CA VAL A 242 12.21 -8.42 16.60
C VAL A 242 13.00 -9.64 17.07
N GLU A 243 13.86 -10.16 16.20
CA GLU A 243 14.71 -11.32 16.46
C GLU A 243 15.76 -11.03 17.54
N ALA A 244 16.36 -9.82 17.55
CA ALA A 244 17.28 -9.39 18.60
C ALA A 244 16.63 -9.35 20.00
N LEU A 245 15.30 -9.21 20.08
CA LEU A 245 14.54 -9.26 21.33
C LEU A 245 14.01 -10.66 21.67
N GLY A 246 14.40 -11.67 20.88
CA GLY A 246 14.05 -13.08 21.09
C GLY A 246 12.62 -13.42 20.73
N ALA A 247 12.02 -12.70 19.79
CA ALA A 247 10.71 -13.00 19.20
C ALA A 247 10.84 -13.26 17.69
N THR A 248 9.76 -13.73 17.06
CA THR A 248 9.68 -13.92 15.60
C THR A 248 8.80 -12.85 14.96
N ILE A 249 9.13 -12.42 13.74
CA ILE A 249 8.33 -11.39 13.05
C ILE A 249 6.95 -11.90 12.61
N GLY A 250 6.84 -13.16 12.20
CA GLY A 250 5.54 -13.75 11.83
C GLY A 250 4.80 -14.35 13.03
N GLY A 251 3.54 -14.71 12.81
CA GLY A 251 2.59 -15.11 13.83
C GLY A 251 1.76 -13.94 14.37
N ASN A 252 1.26 -14.09 15.59
CA ASN A 252 0.26 -13.17 16.15
C ASN A 252 0.90 -12.01 16.91
N TRP A 253 0.62 -10.80 16.45
CA TRP A 253 0.93 -9.54 17.12
C TRP A 253 -0.29 -9.07 17.89
N MET A 254 -0.15 -8.85 19.20
CA MET A 254 -1.22 -8.31 20.03
C MET A 254 -1.05 -6.82 20.21
N VAL A 255 -2.10 -6.07 19.92
CA VAL A 255 -2.18 -4.62 20.06
C VAL A 255 -3.28 -4.31 21.06
N ARG A 256 -2.87 -3.80 22.23
CA ARG A 256 -3.81 -3.40 23.27
C ARG A 256 -3.93 -1.88 23.29
N VAL A 257 -5.14 -1.39 23.08
CA VAL A 257 -5.48 0.04 23.09
C VAL A 257 -6.33 0.31 24.33
N SER A 258 -5.84 1.16 25.22
CA SER A 258 -6.53 1.55 26.46
C SER A 258 -6.68 3.06 26.54
N GLY A 259 -7.77 3.56 27.13
CA GLY A 259 -8.03 5.01 27.13
C GLY A 259 -9.46 5.37 27.51
N GLU A 260 -9.85 6.58 27.14
CA GLU A 260 -11.18 7.12 27.43
C GLU A 260 -12.29 6.29 26.77
N LYS A 261 -13.30 5.91 27.57
CA LYS A 261 -14.47 5.16 27.09
C LYS A 261 -15.24 5.97 26.04
N GLY A 262 -15.64 5.31 24.96
CA GLY A 262 -16.32 5.92 23.81
C GLY A 262 -15.37 6.41 22.72
N THR A 263 -14.05 6.41 22.96
CA THR A 263 -13.07 6.76 21.93
C THR A 263 -13.14 5.74 20.79
N ARG A 264 -13.46 6.24 19.59
CA ARG A 264 -13.47 5.47 18.35
C ARG A 264 -12.07 5.52 17.72
N PHE A 265 -11.59 4.40 17.21
CA PHE A 265 -10.30 4.32 16.52
C PHE A 265 -10.31 3.25 15.44
N ALA A 266 -9.35 3.33 14.52
CA ALA A 266 -9.00 2.25 13.61
C ALA A 266 -7.54 1.85 13.84
N ALA A 267 -7.29 0.54 13.85
CA ALA A 267 -5.95 -0.03 13.88
C ALA A 267 -5.69 -0.79 12.58
N THR A 268 -4.63 -0.43 11.86
CA THR A 268 -4.23 -1.09 10.61
C THR A 268 -2.84 -1.70 10.79
N CYS A 269 -2.66 -2.94 10.35
CA CYS A 269 -1.36 -3.58 10.26
C CYS A 269 -0.95 -3.69 8.79
N ILE A 270 0.19 -3.10 8.48
CA ILE A 270 0.81 -3.05 7.16
C ILE A 270 2.15 -3.77 7.27
N ILE A 271 2.42 -4.68 6.35
CA ILE A 271 3.65 -5.45 6.32
C ILE A 271 4.41 -5.22 5.03
N ASP A 272 5.73 -5.26 5.14
CA ASP A 272 6.63 -5.39 4.00
C ASP A 272 6.89 -6.89 3.84
N ASP A 273 6.22 -7.52 2.87
CA ASP A 273 6.27 -8.97 2.66
C ASP A 273 6.47 -9.29 1.17
N GLU A 274 7.47 -10.10 0.88
CA GLU A 274 7.67 -10.70 -0.44
C GLU A 274 6.71 -11.88 -0.58
N TYR A 275 5.44 -11.60 -0.88
CA TYR A 275 4.43 -12.65 -1.02
C TYR A 275 4.76 -13.58 -2.21
N ILE A 276 5.15 -14.80 -1.87
CA ILE A 276 5.38 -15.89 -2.81
C ILE A 276 4.18 -16.84 -2.76
N ASP A 277 3.39 -16.86 -3.81
CA ASP A 277 2.33 -17.84 -4.03
C ASP A 277 2.93 -19.12 -4.61
N TYR A 278 2.54 -20.27 -4.05
CA TYR A 278 2.97 -21.56 -4.57
C TYR A 278 1.82 -22.56 -4.59
N ASN A 279 1.77 -23.34 -5.67
CA ASN A 279 0.83 -24.44 -5.84
C ASN A 279 1.58 -25.68 -6.33
N CYS A 280 1.44 -26.78 -5.60
CA CYS A 280 1.94 -28.09 -6.01
C CYS A 280 0.75 -29.02 -6.29
N SER A 281 0.69 -29.54 -7.51
CA SER A 281 -0.37 -30.44 -7.95
C SER A 281 0.22 -31.64 -8.68
N LEU A 282 -0.54 -32.73 -8.77
CA LEU A 282 -0.18 -33.83 -9.66
C LEU A 282 -0.39 -33.37 -11.11
N ALA A 283 0.59 -33.59 -11.97
CA ALA A 283 0.43 -33.37 -13.41
C ALA A 283 -0.61 -34.33 -14.02
N ASN A 284 -0.78 -35.50 -13.41
CA ASN A 284 -1.77 -36.50 -13.77
C ASN A 284 -2.86 -36.58 -12.69
N GLN A 285 -4.13 -36.43 -13.07
CA GLN A 285 -5.24 -36.35 -12.10
C GLN A 285 -5.58 -37.68 -11.40
N LYS A 286 -5.11 -38.83 -11.92
CA LYS A 286 -5.35 -40.17 -11.34
C LYS A 286 -4.15 -41.09 -11.57
N PRO A 287 -3.14 -41.06 -10.68
CA PRO A 287 -2.02 -42.00 -10.78
C PRO A 287 -2.46 -43.42 -10.37
N GLU A 288 -2.01 -44.43 -11.12
CA GLU A 288 -2.19 -45.84 -10.80
C GLU A 288 -0.98 -46.41 -10.03
N PRO A 289 -1.15 -47.54 -9.30
CA PRO A 289 -0.02 -48.21 -8.67
C PRO A 289 1.06 -48.60 -9.69
N GLY A 290 2.29 -48.11 -9.47
CA GLY A 290 3.41 -48.33 -10.38
C GLY A 290 3.71 -47.16 -11.30
N ASP A 291 2.82 -46.15 -11.38
CA ASP A 291 3.05 -44.95 -12.16
C ASP A 291 4.15 -44.05 -11.56
N VAL A 292 4.84 -43.34 -12.45
CA VAL A 292 5.69 -42.20 -12.08
C VAL A 292 4.80 -41.01 -11.72
N LEU A 293 4.90 -40.55 -10.48
CA LEU A 293 4.22 -39.34 -10.02
C LEU A 293 4.92 -38.09 -10.55
N ASN A 294 4.32 -37.47 -11.56
CA ASN A 294 4.75 -36.17 -12.05
C ASN A 294 4.10 -35.07 -11.22
N LEU A 295 4.91 -34.19 -10.62
CA LEU A 295 4.44 -33.02 -9.88
C LEU A 295 4.58 -31.76 -10.72
N LYS A 296 3.55 -30.92 -10.71
CA LYS A 296 3.58 -29.57 -11.26
C LYS A 296 3.62 -28.60 -10.09
N LEU A 297 4.77 -27.93 -9.95
CA LEU A 297 4.93 -26.81 -9.04
C LEU A 297 4.81 -25.50 -9.84
N SER A 298 3.93 -24.61 -9.39
CA SER A 298 3.87 -23.22 -9.82
C SER A 298 4.32 -22.37 -8.64
N VAL A 299 5.31 -21.51 -8.86
CA VAL A 299 5.71 -20.48 -7.89
C VAL A 299 5.55 -19.14 -8.58
N LYS A 300 4.87 -18.22 -7.91
CA LYS A 300 4.64 -16.86 -8.38
C LYS A 300 5.10 -15.88 -7.30
N ALA A 301 5.74 -14.80 -7.72
CA ALA A 301 5.86 -13.62 -6.87
C ALA A 301 4.85 -12.62 -7.37
N ALA A 302 3.94 -12.22 -6.48
CA ALA A 302 2.95 -11.18 -6.75
C ALA A 302 2.17 -11.38 -8.08
N GLY A 303 1.66 -12.60 -8.26
CA GLY A 303 0.86 -12.99 -9.43
C GLY A 303 1.66 -13.30 -10.71
N GLN A 304 2.94 -12.92 -10.78
CA GLN A 304 3.83 -13.21 -11.91
C GLN A 304 4.63 -14.50 -11.69
N PRO A 305 4.85 -15.33 -12.72
CA PRO A 305 5.71 -16.51 -12.60
C PRO A 305 7.10 -16.12 -12.07
N PHE A 306 7.57 -16.81 -11.04
CA PHE A 306 8.88 -16.54 -10.46
C PHE A 306 9.99 -16.95 -11.45
N VAL A 307 10.75 -15.99 -11.96
CA VAL A 307 11.84 -16.23 -12.94
C VAL A 307 13.17 -16.38 -12.19
N GLY A 308 13.96 -17.39 -12.52
CA GLY A 308 15.28 -17.62 -11.90
C GLY A 308 15.29 -18.53 -10.68
N LEU A 309 14.22 -19.30 -10.45
CA LEU A 309 14.11 -20.25 -9.36
C LEU A 309 15.22 -21.31 -9.46
N THR A 310 16.19 -21.26 -8.55
CA THR A 310 17.39 -22.11 -8.57
C THR A 310 17.16 -23.48 -7.93
N LEU A 311 16.22 -23.58 -6.97
CA LEU A 311 15.88 -24.84 -6.31
C LEU A 311 14.44 -24.84 -5.79
N ALA A 312 13.66 -25.85 -6.18
CA ALA A 312 12.37 -26.18 -5.58
C ALA A 312 12.43 -27.60 -4.99
N LYS A 313 11.80 -27.80 -3.83
CA LYS A 313 11.65 -29.11 -3.19
C LYS A 313 10.17 -29.39 -2.99
N ALA A 314 9.72 -30.57 -3.38
CA ALA A 314 8.39 -31.07 -3.10
C ALA A 314 8.51 -32.41 -2.37
N TRP A 315 7.66 -32.62 -1.36
CA TRP A 315 7.58 -33.86 -0.61
C TRP A 315 6.26 -34.55 -0.91
N VAL A 316 6.30 -35.86 -1.17
CA VAL A 316 5.11 -36.70 -1.33
C VAL A 316 5.01 -37.56 -0.09
N LEU A 317 3.92 -37.41 0.67
CA LEU A 317 3.68 -38.17 1.88
C LEU A 317 2.78 -39.37 1.59
N LYS A 318 3.10 -40.51 2.20
CA LYS A 318 2.17 -41.64 2.22
C LYS A 318 1.03 -41.35 3.21
N PRO A 319 -0.21 -41.79 2.94
CA PRO A 319 -1.29 -41.70 3.92
C PRO A 319 -0.86 -42.32 5.26
N GLY A 320 -1.01 -41.56 6.36
CA GLY A 320 -0.65 -42.00 7.71
C GLY A 320 0.75 -41.57 8.20
N GLN A 321 1.56 -40.87 7.40
CA GLN A 321 2.77 -40.19 7.87
C GLN A 321 2.44 -38.76 8.28
N ASP A 322 2.91 -38.32 9.46
CA ASP A 322 2.73 -36.94 9.91
C ASP A 322 3.87 -36.02 9.43
N ILE A 323 3.63 -34.71 9.48
CA ILE A 323 4.58 -33.69 9.00
C ILE A 323 5.79 -33.53 9.95
N ASN A 324 5.64 -33.85 11.23
CA ASN A 324 6.65 -33.70 12.27
C ASN A 324 7.71 -34.80 12.19
N ASP A 325 7.33 -36.04 11.87
CA ASP A 325 8.23 -37.18 11.63
C ASP A 325 9.17 -36.93 10.45
N LEU A 326 8.72 -36.15 9.46
CA LEU A 326 9.52 -35.78 8.29
C LEU A 326 10.63 -34.79 8.64
N PHE A 327 10.31 -33.73 9.38
CA PHE A 327 11.31 -32.74 9.81
C PHE A 327 12.33 -33.33 10.79
N ALA A 328 11.92 -34.31 11.59
CA ALA A 328 12.79 -35.01 12.53
C ALA A 328 13.80 -35.96 11.86
N ASN A 329 13.45 -36.57 10.71
CA ASN A 329 14.23 -37.65 10.09
C ASN A 329 14.82 -37.31 8.71
N ALA A 330 14.51 -36.15 8.12
CA ALA A 330 15.04 -35.76 6.82
C ALA A 330 16.55 -35.45 6.89
N SER A 331 17.39 -36.39 6.45
CA SER A 331 18.79 -36.09 6.12
C SER A 331 18.86 -35.35 4.78
N VAL A 332 19.68 -34.30 4.70
CA VAL A 332 19.88 -33.51 3.48
C VAL A 332 20.52 -34.41 2.41
N PRO A 333 19.85 -34.76 1.30
CA PRO A 333 20.46 -35.59 0.27
C PRO A 333 21.51 -34.79 -0.51
N SER A 334 22.63 -35.43 -0.85
CA SER A 334 23.65 -34.84 -1.72
C SER A 334 23.30 -35.08 -3.19
N TYR A 335 23.20 -34.01 -3.98
CA TYR A 335 22.84 -34.07 -5.40
C TYR A 335 24.01 -33.73 -6.31
N LYS A 336 24.10 -34.40 -7.47
CA LYS A 336 24.96 -34.00 -8.60
C LYS A 336 24.07 -33.44 -9.70
N PHE A 337 24.32 -32.19 -10.11
CA PHE A 337 23.62 -31.56 -11.22
C PHE A 337 24.17 -32.10 -12.56
N GLN A 338 23.27 -32.51 -13.46
CA GLN A 338 23.59 -32.60 -14.89
C GLN A 338 22.91 -31.45 -15.61
N LYS A 339 23.71 -30.57 -16.22
CA LYS A 339 23.23 -29.44 -17.00
C LYS A 339 22.87 -29.94 -18.41
N THR A 340 21.61 -30.26 -18.64
CA THR A 340 21.09 -30.47 -20.00
C THR A 340 20.45 -29.17 -20.48
N GLY A 341 20.87 -28.69 -21.65
CA GLY A 341 20.65 -27.33 -22.15
C GLY A 341 19.21 -26.89 -22.41
N LYS A 342 18.19 -27.65 -22.00
CA LYS A 342 16.77 -27.25 -21.99
C LYS A 342 16.10 -27.94 -20.80
N MET A 343 15.78 -27.16 -19.76
CA MET A 343 15.25 -27.57 -18.45
C MET A 343 16.21 -28.34 -17.54
N ASN A 344 16.45 -27.77 -16.35
CA ASN A 344 17.09 -28.46 -15.24
C ASN A 344 16.16 -29.58 -14.77
N GLN A 345 16.40 -30.83 -15.18
CA GLN A 345 15.75 -31.99 -14.58
C GLN A 345 16.48 -32.36 -13.28
N VAL A 346 15.74 -32.44 -12.18
CA VAL A 346 16.23 -33.04 -10.93
C VAL A 346 15.85 -34.52 -10.96
N ILE A 347 16.83 -35.39 -11.19
CA ILE A 347 16.64 -36.84 -11.04
C ILE A 347 16.90 -37.17 -9.56
N LEU A 348 15.85 -37.56 -8.84
CA LEU A 348 15.98 -38.16 -7.52
C LEU A 348 16.50 -39.59 -7.71
N GLN A 349 17.78 -39.84 -7.43
CA GLN A 349 18.29 -41.19 -7.27
C GLN A 349 18.23 -41.57 -5.79
N ASP A 350 17.34 -42.49 -5.46
CA ASP A 350 17.33 -43.15 -4.16
C ASP A 350 18.57 -44.05 -4.05
N LYS A 351 19.48 -43.73 -3.13
CA LYS A 351 20.71 -44.51 -2.90
C LYS A 351 20.51 -45.72 -1.99
N THR A 352 19.27 -46.09 -1.67
CA THR A 352 18.99 -47.21 -0.75
C THR A 352 18.87 -48.58 -1.42
N SER A 353 19.12 -48.70 -2.73
CA SER A 353 19.09 -49.99 -3.45
C SER A 353 20.46 -50.45 -3.96
N MET A 354 21.43 -50.63 -3.05
CA MET A 354 22.57 -51.53 -3.27
C MET A 354 23.02 -52.18 -1.96
N LYS A 355 22.25 -53.18 -1.51
CA LYS A 355 22.74 -54.33 -0.76
C LYS A 355 21.88 -55.55 -1.14
N ASN A 356 22.40 -56.36 -2.05
CA ASN A 356 22.25 -57.82 -1.98
C ASN A 356 23.61 -58.38 -1.57
#